data_AF-Q2KVS3-F1
#
_entry.id   AF-Q2KVS3-F1
#
_cell.length_a   1.000
_cell.length_b   1.000
_cell.length_c   1.000
_cell.angle_alpha   90.00
_cell.angle_beta   90.00
_cell.angle_gamma   90.00
#
_symmetry.space_group_name_H-M   'P 1'
#
loop_
_entity.id
_entity.type
_entity.pdbx_description
1 polymer ?
#
loop_
_entity_poly.entity_id
_entity_poly.type
_entity_poly.pdbx_seq_one_letter_code
_entity_poly.pdbx_strand_id
1 'polypeptide(L)'
;MIIPPSGAHPYAGRLSGNKAEAQETGNEPTWQKVLRDLQRQLQMVMQQMERVRASSAAPEQKLQQLQALNNQAATIQAQIQKTLLAQAEQMRKAPA
;
A
#
# COMPACT_ATOMS: atom_id res chain seq x y z
N MET A 1 -28.14 -37.96 3.19
CA MET A 1 -28.79 -36.70 2.74
C MET A 1 -29.97 -36.43 3.68
N ILE A 2 -30.36 -35.17 3.87
CA ILE A 2 -31.52 -34.67 4.66
C ILE A 2 -31.27 -34.45 6.18
N ILE A 3 -31.78 -33.29 6.64
CA ILE A 3 -31.66 -32.58 7.93
C ILE A 3 -33.05 -31.88 8.10
N PRO A 4 -33.76 -31.86 9.26
CA PRO A 4 -33.42 -30.99 10.42
C PRO A 4 -33.99 -31.58 11.76
N PRO A 5 -34.40 -30.83 12.82
CA PRO A 5 -34.14 -29.42 13.21
C PRO A 5 -33.71 -29.16 14.69
N SER A 6 -33.05 -28.02 14.86
CA SER A 6 -33.06 -27.03 15.96
C SER A 6 -33.69 -27.33 17.33
N GLY A 7 -32.91 -27.09 18.39
CA GLY A 7 -33.36 -26.85 19.78
C GLY A 7 -32.34 -26.02 20.58
N ALA A 8 -32.80 -24.96 21.24
CA ALA A 8 -32.07 -23.91 21.98
C ALA A 8 -31.15 -24.42 23.14
N HIS A 9 -30.29 -23.65 23.84
CA HIS A 9 -30.49 -22.33 24.48
C HIS A 9 -29.12 -21.57 24.73
N PRO A 10 -28.82 -20.87 25.86
CA PRO A 10 -28.85 -19.40 25.87
C PRO A 10 -27.58 -18.71 26.45
N TYR A 11 -27.22 -17.51 25.98
CA TYR A 11 -26.49 -16.55 26.84
C TYR A 11 -26.77 -15.09 26.45
N ALA A 12 -27.79 -14.50 27.07
CA ALA A 12 -28.06 -13.07 27.01
C ALA A 12 -27.19 -12.31 28.04
N GLY A 13 -25.92 -12.09 27.72
CA GLY A 13 -25.00 -11.25 28.51
C GLY A 13 -25.19 -9.76 28.23
N ARG A 14 -26.18 -9.13 28.85
CA ARG A 14 -26.40 -7.68 28.74
C ARG A 14 -25.39 -6.90 29.60
N LEU A 15 -24.30 -6.42 29.00
CA LEU A 15 -23.49 -5.34 29.57
C LEU A 15 -23.74 -4.05 28.78
N SER A 16 -24.47 -3.15 29.43
CA SER A 16 -24.63 -1.76 29.03
C SER A 16 -23.35 -0.97 29.32
N GLY A 17 -23.08 0.07 28.53
CA GLY A 17 -22.11 1.10 28.90
C GLY A 17 -20.72 0.95 28.28
N ASN A 18 -20.60 1.36 27.00
CA ASN A 18 -19.65 2.41 26.64
C ASN A 18 -20.02 3.03 25.28
N LYS A 19 -20.82 4.09 25.36
CA LYS A 19 -20.98 5.08 24.28
C LYS A 19 -19.84 6.09 24.40
N ALA A 20 -18.64 5.64 24.04
CA ALA A 20 -17.38 6.38 23.99
C ALA A 20 -16.47 5.63 23.00
N GLU A 21 -15.96 6.20 21.90
CA GLU A 21 -16.08 7.56 21.37
C GLU A 21 -16.47 7.55 19.89
N ALA A 22 -16.91 8.70 19.39
CA ALA A 22 -17.15 8.87 17.96
C ALA A 22 -15.82 8.91 17.19
N GLN A 23 -15.73 8.11 16.14
CA GLN A 23 -15.10 8.43 14.85
C GLN A 23 -14.00 9.53 14.85
N GLU A 24 -12.82 9.23 15.40
CA GLU A 24 -11.56 9.79 14.89
C GLU A 24 -10.57 8.66 14.55
N THR A 25 -11.04 7.68 13.78
CA THR A 25 -10.14 7.03 12.82
C THR A 25 -9.77 8.10 11.80
N GLY A 26 -8.72 8.87 12.10
CA GLY A 26 -8.10 9.83 11.19
C GLY A 26 -7.74 9.08 9.93
N ASN A 27 -8.62 9.15 8.92
CA ASN A 27 -8.53 8.31 7.75
C ASN A 27 -7.35 8.82 6.92
N GLU A 28 -6.18 8.22 7.17
CA GLU A 28 -4.94 8.52 6.48
C GLU A 28 -5.25 8.69 4.98
N PRO A 29 -5.08 9.92 4.44
CA PRO A 29 -5.58 10.27 3.13
C PRO A 29 -5.18 9.24 2.09
N THR A 30 -6.10 8.85 1.20
CA THR A 30 -5.87 7.76 0.24
C THR A 30 -4.58 7.96 -0.58
N TRP A 31 -4.20 9.22 -0.85
CA TRP A 31 -2.93 9.55 -1.50
C TRP A 31 -1.68 9.21 -0.66
N GLN A 32 -1.72 9.28 0.68
CA GLN A 32 -0.61 8.90 1.57
C GLN A 32 -0.36 7.38 1.55
N LYS A 33 -1.44 6.58 1.54
CA LYS A 33 -1.37 5.12 1.39
C LYS A 33 -0.72 4.75 0.05
N VAL A 34 -1.22 5.31 -1.05
CA VAL A 34 -0.67 5.12 -2.40
C VAL A 34 0.81 5.55 -2.46
N LEU A 35 1.15 6.71 -1.91
CA LEU A 35 2.53 7.21 -1.87
C LEU A 35 3.47 6.28 -1.08
N ARG A 36 3.05 5.80 0.09
CA ARG A 36 3.82 4.83 0.89
C ARG A 36 4.06 3.53 0.13
N ASP A 37 3.04 2.98 -0.52
CA ASP A 37 3.20 1.71 -1.24
C ASP A 37 4.01 1.86 -2.53
N LEU A 38 3.98 3.03 -3.20
CA LEU A 38 4.91 3.35 -4.28
C LEU A 38 6.36 3.49 -3.77
N GLN A 39 6.58 4.15 -2.63
CA GLN A 39 7.91 4.25 -2.01
C GLN A 39 8.47 2.87 -1.62
N ARG A 40 7.64 1.99 -1.05
CA ARG A 40 8.02 0.59 -0.75
C ARG A 40 8.39 -0.17 -2.02
N GLN A 41 7.60 -0.05 -3.09
CA GLN A 41 7.92 -0.66 -4.38
C GLN A 41 9.27 -0.17 -4.91
N LEU A 42 9.54 1.14 -4.87
CA LEU A 42 10.82 1.70 -5.27
C LEU A 42 11.99 1.12 -4.46
N GLN A 43 11.84 0.99 -3.13
CA GLN A 43 12.87 0.37 -2.29
C GLN A 43 13.10 -1.10 -2.64
N MET A 44 12.05 -1.88 -2.90
CA MET A 44 12.19 -3.29 -3.32
C MET A 44 12.91 -3.42 -4.68
N VAL A 45 12.67 -2.51 -5.62
CA VAL A 45 13.39 -2.47 -6.91
C VAL A 45 14.86 -2.09 -6.70
N MET A 46 15.15 -1.12 -5.83
CA MET A 46 16.53 -0.75 -5.49
C MET A 46 17.31 -1.91 -4.86
N GLN A 47 16.71 -2.62 -3.89
CA GLN A 47 17.32 -3.83 -3.31
C GLN A 47 17.54 -4.93 -4.34
N GLN A 48 16.64 -5.10 -5.32
CA GLN A 48 16.85 -6.04 -6.41
C GLN A 48 18.02 -5.60 -7.31
N MET A 49 18.16 -4.32 -7.62
CA MET A 49 19.33 -3.82 -8.37
C MET A 49 20.65 -4.08 -7.62
N GLU A 50 20.69 -3.92 -6.30
CA GLU A 50 21.86 -4.26 -5.49
C GLU A 50 22.18 -5.76 -5.54
N ARG A 51 21.16 -6.63 -5.40
CA ARG A 51 21.33 -8.09 -5.55
C ARG A 51 21.84 -8.47 -6.94
N VAL A 52 21.34 -7.85 -8.01
CA VAL A 52 21.82 -8.11 -9.39
C VAL A 52 23.27 -7.65 -9.56
N ARG A 53 23.65 -6.47 -9.02
CA ARG A 53 25.04 -5.99 -9.01
C ARG A 53 25.96 -6.97 -8.29
N ALA A 54 25.57 -7.43 -7.10
CA ALA A 54 26.32 -8.36 -6.25
C ALA A 54 26.30 -9.82 -6.73
N SER A 55 25.38 -10.20 -7.62
CA SER A 55 25.29 -11.57 -8.15
C SER A 55 26.53 -12.02 -8.92
N SER A 56 26.69 -13.33 -9.13
CA SER A 56 27.75 -13.88 -10.00
C SER A 56 27.31 -14.06 -11.47
N ALA A 57 26.21 -13.44 -11.90
CA ALA A 57 25.70 -13.55 -13.27
C ALA A 57 26.63 -12.88 -14.30
N ALA A 58 26.53 -13.29 -15.57
CA ALA A 58 27.35 -12.73 -16.64
C ALA A 58 27.10 -11.21 -16.81
N PRO A 59 28.11 -10.40 -17.21
CA PRO A 59 27.96 -8.94 -17.31
C PRO A 59 26.79 -8.49 -18.20
N GLU A 60 26.55 -9.18 -19.31
CA GLU A 60 25.43 -8.90 -20.23
C GLU A 60 24.07 -9.17 -19.57
N GLN A 61 23.94 -10.28 -18.84
CA GLN A 61 22.72 -10.63 -18.09
C GLN A 61 22.46 -9.63 -16.96
N LYS A 62 23.51 -9.21 -16.24
CA LYS A 62 23.42 -8.13 -15.24
C LYS A 62 22.96 -6.82 -15.88
N LEU A 63 23.52 -6.45 -17.03
CA LEU A 63 23.17 -5.22 -17.73
C LEU A 63 21.69 -5.22 -18.14
N GLN A 64 21.20 -6.30 -18.75
CA GLN A 64 19.78 -6.44 -19.12
C GLN A 64 18.85 -6.38 -17.90
N GLN A 65 19.16 -7.11 -16.83
CA GLN A 65 18.36 -7.07 -15.59
C GLN A 65 18.38 -5.69 -14.93
N LEU A 66 19.54 -5.01 -14.88
CA LEU A 66 19.64 -3.66 -14.34
C LEU A 66 18.90 -2.64 -15.22
N GLN A 67 18.91 -2.75 -16.53
CA GLN A 67 18.12 -1.87 -17.42
C GLN A 67 16.62 -2.06 -17.17
N ALA A 68 16.14 -3.31 -17.08
CA ALA A 68 14.74 -3.60 -16.76
C ALA A 68 14.31 -3.02 -15.39
N LEU A 69 15.13 -3.23 -14.34
CA LEU A 69 14.87 -2.70 -13.00
C LEU A 69 14.96 -1.15 -12.95
N ASN A 70 15.87 -0.52 -13.70
CA ASN A 70 15.92 0.94 -13.80
C ASN A 70 14.66 1.51 -14.48
N ASN A 71 14.17 0.88 -15.54
CA ASN A 71 12.92 1.29 -16.20
C ASN A 71 11.71 1.16 -15.25
N GLN A 72 11.68 0.10 -14.43
CA GLN A 72 10.67 -0.07 -13.39
C GLN A 72 10.79 1.02 -12.31
N ALA A 73 12.02 1.32 -11.84
CA ALA A 73 12.27 2.37 -10.85
C ALA A 73 11.84 3.76 -11.37
N ALA A 74 12.20 4.11 -12.61
CA ALA A 74 11.79 5.36 -13.26
C ALA A 74 10.25 5.46 -13.39
N THR A 75 9.58 4.35 -13.72
CA THR A 75 8.12 4.28 -13.78
C THR A 75 7.47 4.56 -12.42
N ILE A 76 7.99 3.96 -11.34
CA ILE A 76 7.51 4.19 -9.97
C ILE A 76 7.77 5.64 -9.53
N GLN A 77 8.96 6.19 -9.83
CA GLN A 77 9.29 7.59 -9.54
C GLN A 77 8.36 8.58 -10.26
N ALA A 78 7.98 8.30 -11.51
CA ALA A 78 7.01 9.12 -12.25
C ALA A 78 5.60 9.04 -11.63
N GLN A 79 5.20 7.88 -11.10
CA GLN A 79 3.93 7.73 -10.37
C GLN A 79 3.94 8.50 -9.05
N ILE A 80 5.03 8.41 -8.27
CA ILE A 80 5.24 9.19 -7.03
C ILE A 80 5.07 10.68 -7.30
N GLN A 81 5.74 11.21 -8.33
CA GLN A 81 5.63 12.62 -8.71
C GLN A 81 4.19 13.00 -9.09
N LYS A 82 3.50 12.17 -9.88
CA LYS A 82 2.09 12.40 -10.25
C LYS A 82 1.15 12.43 -9.03
N THR A 83 1.35 11.54 -8.06
CA THR A 83 0.55 11.54 -6.81
C THR A 83 0.78 12.82 -6.00
N LEU A 84 2.03 13.27 -5.85
CA LEU A 84 2.38 14.51 -5.15
C LEU A 84 1.82 15.75 -5.85
N LEU A 85 1.92 15.81 -7.18
CA LEU A 85 1.33 16.89 -8.00
C LEU A 85 -0.19 16.95 -7.84
N ALA A 86 -0.88 15.82 -7.98
CA ALA A 86 -2.34 15.74 -7.83
C ALA A 86 -2.80 16.16 -6.42
N GLN A 87 -2.05 15.79 -5.37
CA GLN A 87 -2.30 16.23 -4.00
C GLN A 87 -2.14 17.77 -3.87
N ALA A 88 -1.04 18.33 -4.39
CA ALA A 88 -0.81 19.77 -4.34
C ALA A 88 -1.90 20.56 -5.09
N GLU A 89 -2.39 20.05 -6.21
CA GLU A 89 -3.53 20.63 -6.92
C GLU A 89 -4.83 20.56 -6.13
N GLN A 90 -5.10 19.46 -5.42
CA GLN A 90 -6.29 19.34 -4.55
C GLN A 90 -6.22 20.34 -3.39
N MET A 91 -5.06 20.48 -2.74
CA MET A 91 -4.85 21.48 -1.68
C MET A 91 -5.03 22.91 -2.20
N ARG A 92 -4.62 23.22 -3.43
CA ARG A 92 -4.83 24.53 -4.07
C ARG A 92 -6.30 24.80 -4.45
N LYS A 93 -7.10 23.75 -4.68
CA LYS A 93 -8.51 23.85 -5.11
C LYS A 93 -9.51 23.82 -3.94
N ALA A 94 -9.08 23.43 -2.75
CA ALA A 94 -9.89 23.56 -1.54
C ALA A 94 -9.93 25.04 -1.11
N PRO A 95 -11.10 25.71 -1.09
CA PRO A 95 -11.20 27.00 -0.42
C PRO A 95 -10.98 26.83 1.08
N ALA A 96 -10.36 27.83 1.70
CA ALA A 96 -10.18 27.94 3.15
C ALA A 96 -11.49 28.36 3.85
#